data_AF-A0A7S3F652-F1
#
_entry.id   AF-A0A7S3F652-F1
#
_cell.length_a   1.000
_cell.length_b   1.000
_cell.length_c   1.000
_cell.angle_alpha   90.00
_cell.angle_beta   90.00
_cell.angle_gamma   90.00
#
_symmetry.space_group_name_H-M   'P 1'
#
loop_
_entity.id
_entity.type
_entity.pdbx_description
1 polymer ?
#
loop_
_entity_poly.entity_id
_entity_poly.type
_entity_poly.pdbx_seq_one_letter_code
_entity_poly.pdbx_strand_id
1 'polypeptide(L)'
;MDAAGAGGGGEGNEVASRLRDLSSRIADLAASKARPFVPHHFDVPTQHAADGYTFRALLAADLDTYHAAASVSPRDLRAAFGIFGDAECGAPAAGVEDSLVELRRHEKEHELRLAFAFAVTSNAPDKEGCADSPRGSTLPNKEGPLVGCVFLFPATKIGFDAEVFLWVTERRSAPQEATELDASVERTLRQWVQSAWPFESVAYPGRVQCWTAMAKLPWRSEPVPRIALDAQTVIMHHARGHGLATPRPFTSVAR
;
A
#
# COMPACT_ATOMS: atom_id res chain seq x y z
N MET A 1 -48.76 13.91 -0.69
CA MET A 1 -48.26 13.75 -2.07
C MET A 1 -46.87 14.35 -2.10
N ASP A 2 -45.88 13.47 -1.99
CA ASP A 2 -44.65 13.36 -2.80
C ASP A 2 -43.99 14.65 -3.32
N ALA A 3 -42.66 14.83 -3.31
CA ALA A 3 -41.57 13.87 -3.17
C ALA A 3 -40.28 14.56 -2.67
N ALA A 4 -39.44 13.73 -2.05
CA ALA A 4 -38.02 13.95 -1.83
C ALA A 4 -37.22 13.88 -3.15
N GLY A 5 -35.97 14.38 -3.11
CA GLY A 5 -34.89 13.86 -3.94
C GLY A 5 -34.05 14.89 -4.69
N ALA A 6 -33.08 15.50 -4.01
CA ALA A 6 -31.92 16.11 -4.67
C ALA A 6 -30.68 15.90 -3.78
N GLY A 7 -29.98 14.79 -4.01
CA GLY A 7 -28.77 14.43 -3.27
C GLY A 7 -28.08 13.27 -3.97
N GLY A 8 -27.30 13.55 -5.01
CA GLY A 8 -26.55 12.52 -5.73
C GLY A 8 -25.52 13.02 -6.76
N GLY A 9 -25.28 14.34 -6.85
CA GLY A 9 -24.38 14.92 -7.86
C GLY A 9 -23.00 15.36 -7.37
N GLY A 10 -22.73 15.30 -6.06
CA GLY A 10 -21.50 15.84 -5.45
C GLY A 10 -20.31 14.88 -5.48
N GLU A 11 -20.50 13.66 -4.98
CA GLU A 11 -19.43 12.68 -4.76
C GLU A 11 -18.81 12.19 -6.08
N GLY A 12 -19.64 11.84 -7.08
CA GLY A 12 -19.13 11.39 -8.39
C GLY A 12 -18.31 12.44 -9.14
N ASN A 13 -18.54 13.74 -8.89
CA ASN A 13 -17.74 14.82 -9.48
C ASN A 13 -16.36 14.95 -8.80
N GLU A 14 -16.29 14.70 -7.50
CA GLU A 14 -15.07 14.74 -6.71
C GLU A 14 -14.09 13.62 -7.10
N VAL A 15 -14.59 12.39 -7.25
CA VAL A 15 -13.78 11.25 -7.70
C VAL A 15 -13.24 11.45 -9.10
N ALA A 16 -14.10 11.91 -10.02
CA ALA A 16 -13.68 12.22 -11.37
C ALA A 16 -12.57 13.30 -11.37
N SER A 17 -12.66 14.27 -10.46
CA SER A 17 -11.61 15.29 -10.26
C SER A 17 -10.29 14.68 -9.79
N ARG A 18 -10.33 13.79 -8.79
CA ARG A 18 -9.14 13.12 -8.27
C ARG A 18 -8.49 12.17 -9.28
N LEU A 19 -9.29 11.47 -10.08
CA LEU A 19 -8.77 10.64 -11.18
C LEU A 19 -8.11 11.49 -12.28
N ARG A 20 -8.64 12.69 -12.57
CA ARG A 20 -7.98 13.65 -13.46
C ARG A 20 -6.67 14.17 -12.88
N ASP A 21 -6.64 14.51 -11.59
CA ASP A 21 -5.44 14.95 -10.90
C ASP A 21 -4.35 13.86 -10.89
N LEU A 22 -4.74 12.61 -10.57
CA LEU A 22 -3.86 11.43 -10.70
C LEU A 22 -3.29 11.32 -12.11
N SER A 23 -4.13 11.43 -13.13
CA SER A 23 -3.69 11.36 -14.53
C SER A 23 -2.70 12.47 -14.89
N SER A 24 -2.91 13.70 -14.40
CA SER A 24 -1.99 14.83 -14.60
C SER A 24 -0.62 14.56 -13.97
N ARG A 25 -0.61 14.10 -12.71
CA ARG A 25 0.63 13.81 -11.97
C ARG A 25 1.45 12.69 -12.60
N ILE A 26 0.77 11.67 -13.12
CA ILE A 26 1.39 10.60 -13.88
C ILE A 26 2.14 11.17 -15.10
N ALA A 27 1.50 12.10 -15.82
CA ALA A 27 2.10 12.73 -17.00
C ALA A 27 3.33 13.59 -16.63
N ASP A 28 3.22 14.40 -15.57
CA ASP A 28 4.35 15.21 -15.07
C ASP A 28 5.55 14.35 -14.65
N LEU A 29 5.28 13.24 -13.95
CA LEU A 29 6.32 12.33 -13.51
C LEU A 29 6.99 11.60 -14.68
N ALA A 30 6.20 11.14 -15.65
CA ALA A 30 6.73 10.56 -16.88
C ALA A 30 7.61 11.55 -17.67
N ALA A 31 7.24 12.83 -17.71
CA ALA A 31 8.03 13.88 -18.36
C ALA A 31 9.33 14.22 -17.62
N SER A 32 9.37 14.04 -16.30
CA SER A 32 10.50 14.42 -15.45
C SER A 32 11.77 13.55 -15.59
N LYS A 33 11.68 12.40 -16.30
CA LYS A 33 12.75 11.39 -16.39
C LYS A 33 13.28 10.96 -15.01
N ALA A 34 12.38 10.82 -14.04
CA ALA A 34 12.70 10.31 -12.72
C ALA A 34 13.43 8.95 -12.81
N ARG A 35 14.44 8.75 -11.96
CA ARG A 35 15.15 7.47 -11.88
C ARG A 35 14.21 6.41 -11.29
N PRO A 36 14.17 5.19 -11.86
CA PRO A 36 13.36 4.11 -11.30
C PRO A 36 13.91 3.68 -9.94
N PHE A 37 13.05 3.07 -9.13
CA PHE A 37 13.39 2.53 -7.82
C PHE A 37 14.39 1.36 -7.91
N VAL A 38 14.21 0.51 -8.91
CA VAL A 38 15.09 -0.64 -9.20
C VAL A 38 15.82 -0.45 -10.54
N PRO A 39 17.03 -1.03 -10.72
CA PRO A 39 17.79 -0.88 -11.96
C PRO A 39 16.97 -1.25 -13.20
N HIS A 40 17.12 -0.53 -14.32
CA HIS A 40 16.32 -0.78 -15.54
C HIS A 40 16.37 -2.23 -16.05
N HIS A 41 17.51 -2.91 -15.87
CA HIS A 41 17.73 -4.30 -16.29
C HIS A 41 17.22 -5.34 -15.28
N PHE A 42 16.78 -4.93 -14.10
CA PHE A 42 16.19 -5.84 -13.13
C PHE A 42 14.79 -6.26 -13.60
N ASP A 43 14.53 -7.56 -13.63
CA ASP A 43 13.20 -8.09 -13.95
C ASP A 43 12.34 -8.07 -12.70
N VAL A 44 11.41 -7.10 -12.63
CA VAL A 44 10.49 -6.97 -11.48
C VAL A 44 9.58 -8.22 -11.44
N PRO A 45 9.55 -8.96 -10.32
CA PRO A 45 8.68 -10.12 -10.23
C PRO A 45 7.20 -9.69 -10.28
N THR A 46 6.44 -10.29 -11.19
CA THR A 46 4.99 -10.08 -11.30
C THR A 46 4.20 -10.89 -10.28
N GLN A 47 4.76 -12.03 -9.87
CA GLN A 47 4.20 -12.93 -8.88
C GLN A 47 5.30 -13.72 -8.14
N HIS A 48 5.02 -14.10 -6.89
CA HIS A 48 5.79 -15.06 -6.11
C HIS A 48 4.84 -15.97 -5.33
N ALA A 49 5.03 -17.29 -5.42
CA ALA A 49 4.23 -18.26 -4.68
C ALA A 49 5.12 -19.11 -3.78
N ALA A 50 4.84 -19.10 -2.48
CA ALA A 50 5.58 -19.84 -1.46
C ALA A 50 4.73 -20.00 -0.19
N ASP A 51 4.97 -21.04 0.60
CA ASP A 51 4.35 -21.28 1.92
C ASP A 51 2.82 -21.20 1.94
N GLY A 52 2.16 -21.56 0.82
CA GLY A 52 0.71 -21.49 0.69
C GLY A 52 0.17 -20.09 0.47
N TYR A 53 1.01 -19.14 0.08
CA TYR A 53 0.63 -17.78 -0.32
C TYR A 53 1.04 -17.48 -1.75
N THR A 54 0.32 -16.56 -2.37
CA THR A 54 0.70 -15.92 -3.62
C THR A 54 0.78 -14.42 -3.40
N PHE A 55 1.95 -13.85 -3.66
CA PHE A 55 2.19 -12.42 -3.74
C PHE A 55 2.12 -12.05 -5.22
N ARG A 56 1.20 -11.19 -5.62
CA ARG A 56 1.09 -10.71 -7.01
C ARG A 56 0.81 -9.22 -7.04
N ALA A 57 1.09 -8.56 -8.16
CA ALA A 57 0.78 -7.15 -8.31
C ALA A 57 -0.66 -6.85 -7.84
N LEU A 58 -0.79 -5.82 -6.99
CA LEU A 58 -2.07 -5.31 -6.53
C LEU A 58 -2.67 -4.43 -7.63
N LEU A 59 -3.88 -4.75 -8.08
CA LEU A 59 -4.52 -4.13 -9.24
C LEU A 59 -5.84 -3.44 -8.86
N ALA A 60 -6.31 -2.51 -9.71
CA ALA A 60 -7.63 -1.91 -9.57
C ALA A 60 -8.77 -2.94 -9.69
N ALA A 61 -8.50 -4.07 -10.37
CA ALA A 61 -9.41 -5.21 -10.41
C ALA A 61 -9.62 -5.87 -9.03
N ASP A 62 -8.72 -5.63 -8.06
CA ASP A 62 -8.86 -6.12 -6.68
C ASP A 62 -9.78 -5.25 -5.81
N LEU A 63 -10.39 -4.20 -6.36
CA LEU A 63 -11.14 -3.17 -5.61
C LEU A 63 -12.07 -3.74 -4.54
N ASP A 64 -12.98 -4.64 -4.92
CA ASP A 64 -13.98 -5.17 -4.01
C ASP A 64 -13.33 -5.95 -2.86
N THR A 65 -12.32 -6.76 -3.17
CA THR A 65 -11.65 -7.59 -2.17
C THR A 65 -10.73 -6.75 -1.27
N TYR A 66 -9.98 -5.81 -1.85
CA TYR A 66 -9.12 -4.88 -1.14
C TYR A 66 -9.94 -3.98 -0.21
N HIS A 67 -10.97 -3.31 -0.73
CA HIS A 67 -11.81 -2.41 0.05
C HIS A 67 -12.47 -3.14 1.22
N ALA A 68 -12.98 -4.35 0.97
CA ALA A 68 -13.66 -5.11 2.00
C ALA A 68 -12.70 -5.69 3.06
N ALA A 69 -11.42 -5.93 2.72
CA ALA A 69 -10.38 -6.28 3.69
C ALA A 69 -9.87 -5.04 4.47
N ALA A 70 -9.61 -3.94 3.78
CA ALA A 70 -9.14 -2.69 4.38
C ALA A 70 -10.16 -2.10 5.37
N SER A 71 -11.45 -2.16 5.03
CA SER A 71 -12.56 -1.67 5.86
C SER A 71 -12.65 -2.35 7.23
N VAL A 72 -12.17 -3.59 7.34
CA VAL A 72 -12.18 -4.36 8.59
C VAL A 72 -10.82 -4.47 9.26
N SER A 73 -9.79 -3.82 8.72
CA SER A 73 -8.43 -3.84 9.29
C SER A 73 -7.83 -2.43 9.50
N PRO A 74 -8.60 -1.44 10.01
CA PRO A 74 -8.12 -0.07 10.14
C PRO A 74 -7.01 0.08 11.19
N ARG A 75 -6.96 -0.80 12.21
CA ARG A 75 -5.90 -0.80 13.21
C ARG A 75 -4.59 -1.29 12.62
N ASP A 76 -4.62 -2.41 11.90
CA ASP A 76 -3.44 -2.99 11.28
C ASP A 76 -2.86 -2.11 10.18
N LEU A 77 -3.72 -1.47 9.37
CA LEU A 77 -3.30 -0.46 8.41
C LEU A 77 -2.57 0.71 9.09
N ARG A 78 -3.13 1.28 10.16
CA ARG A 78 -2.48 2.37 10.90
C ARG A 78 -1.14 1.94 11.51
N ALA A 79 -1.09 0.76 12.11
CA ALA A 79 0.13 0.22 12.72
C ALA A 79 1.23 -0.02 11.68
N ALA A 80 0.86 -0.60 10.53
CA ALA A 80 1.77 -0.85 9.41
C ALA A 80 2.40 0.43 8.87
N PHE A 81 1.67 1.56 8.90
CA PHE A 81 2.18 2.86 8.45
C PHE A 81 2.62 3.79 9.58
N GLY A 82 2.77 3.30 10.82
CA GLY A 82 3.34 4.09 11.92
C GLY A 82 2.47 5.26 12.37
N ILE A 83 1.18 5.18 12.08
CA ILE A 83 0.19 6.16 12.48
C ILE A 83 -0.26 5.77 13.90
N PHE A 84 0.29 6.45 14.90
CA PHE A 84 -0.07 6.29 16.32
C PHE A 84 -0.65 7.60 16.89
N GLY A 85 -1.86 7.54 17.45
CA GLY A 85 -2.51 8.66 18.16
C GLY A 85 -3.99 8.85 17.81
N ASP A 86 -4.69 9.63 18.65
CA ASP A 86 -6.15 9.84 18.63
C ASP A 86 -6.58 10.99 17.68
N ALA A 87 -5.63 11.66 17.03
CA ALA A 87 -5.86 12.87 16.25
C ALA A 87 -5.78 12.59 14.75
N GLU A 88 -6.91 12.70 14.04
CA GLU A 88 -7.16 13.05 12.62
C GLU A 88 -6.27 12.51 11.48
N CYS A 89 -5.24 11.71 11.77
CA CYS A 89 -4.35 11.07 10.81
C CYS A 89 -4.62 9.56 10.71
N GLY A 90 -5.76 9.08 11.20
CA GLY A 90 -6.25 7.79 10.76
C GLY A 90 -6.55 7.91 9.27
N ALA A 91 -6.03 7.01 8.44
CA ALA A 91 -6.64 6.82 7.13
C ALA A 91 -8.16 6.69 7.41
N PRO A 92 -9.01 7.63 6.94
CA PRO A 92 -10.44 7.49 7.12
C PRO A 92 -10.84 6.12 6.59
N ALA A 93 -11.98 5.58 7.02
CA ALA A 93 -12.55 4.44 6.31
C ALA A 93 -12.70 4.88 4.85
N ALA A 94 -11.73 4.47 4.03
CA ALA A 94 -11.56 4.98 2.69
C ALA A 94 -12.78 4.51 1.93
N GLY A 95 -13.52 5.42 1.29
CA GLY A 95 -14.63 5.02 0.45
C GLY A 95 -14.16 4.02 -0.61
N VAL A 96 -15.09 3.28 -1.22
CA VAL A 96 -14.77 2.43 -2.39
C VAL A 96 -14.02 3.26 -3.45
N GLU A 97 -14.40 4.51 -3.61
CA GLU A 97 -13.81 5.43 -4.57
C GLU A 97 -12.38 5.85 -4.20
N ASP A 98 -12.11 6.09 -2.91
CA ASP A 98 -10.74 6.30 -2.40
C ASP A 98 -9.87 5.07 -2.68
N SER A 99 -10.41 3.88 -2.39
CA SER A 99 -9.71 2.62 -2.62
C SER A 99 -9.35 2.45 -4.10
N LEU A 100 -10.25 2.83 -5.02
CA LEU A 100 -9.98 2.79 -6.46
C LEU A 100 -8.85 3.74 -6.87
N VAL A 101 -8.83 4.97 -6.33
CA VAL A 101 -7.78 5.95 -6.60
C VAL A 101 -6.42 5.43 -6.12
N GLU A 102 -6.36 4.85 -4.91
CA GLU A 102 -5.16 4.25 -4.34
C GLU A 102 -4.65 3.08 -5.18
N LEU A 103 -5.54 2.17 -5.59
CA LEU A 103 -5.16 1.02 -6.41
C LEU A 103 -4.63 1.44 -7.78
N ARG A 104 -5.28 2.38 -8.46
CA ARG A 104 -4.81 2.91 -9.75
C ARG A 104 -3.46 3.63 -9.63
N ARG A 105 -3.23 4.33 -8.52
CA ARG A 105 -1.92 4.89 -8.22
C ARG A 105 -0.88 3.79 -8.13
N HIS A 106 -1.14 2.75 -7.34
CA HIS A 106 -0.20 1.63 -7.17
C HIS A 106 0.09 0.87 -8.45
N GLU A 107 -0.92 0.59 -9.28
CA GLU A 107 -0.73 0.03 -10.63
C GLU A 107 0.23 0.89 -11.43
N LYS A 108 0.03 2.21 -11.43
CA LYS A 108 0.88 3.10 -12.20
C LYS A 108 2.29 3.24 -11.62
N GLU A 109 2.44 3.23 -10.30
CA GLU A 109 3.74 3.18 -9.65
C GLU A 109 4.50 1.90 -10.01
N HIS A 110 3.80 0.77 -10.13
CA HIS A 110 4.38 -0.50 -10.57
C HIS A 110 4.86 -0.42 -12.02
N GLU A 111 4.01 0.06 -12.94
CA GLU A 111 4.36 0.25 -14.37
C GLU A 111 5.55 1.18 -14.56
N LEU A 112 5.60 2.28 -13.80
CA LEU A 112 6.68 3.26 -13.84
C LEU A 112 7.91 2.85 -13.01
N ARG A 113 7.87 1.70 -12.33
CA ARG A 113 8.94 1.16 -11.48
C ARG A 113 9.35 2.12 -10.36
N LEU A 114 8.39 2.79 -9.74
CA LEU A 114 8.57 3.79 -8.69
C LEU A 114 8.36 3.22 -7.29
N ALA A 115 7.42 2.28 -7.17
CA ALA A 115 7.05 1.57 -5.97
C ALA A 115 6.28 0.32 -6.39
N PHE A 116 6.28 -0.71 -5.55
CA PHE A 116 5.61 -1.96 -5.86
C PHE A 116 4.65 -2.35 -4.74
N ALA A 117 3.37 -2.45 -5.06
CA ALA A 117 2.34 -2.97 -4.17
C ALA A 117 1.93 -4.38 -4.62
N PHE A 118 1.79 -5.30 -3.67
CA PHE A 118 1.42 -6.68 -3.90
C PHE A 118 0.22 -7.07 -3.04
N ALA A 119 -0.76 -7.70 -3.67
CA ALA A 119 -1.80 -8.46 -2.99
C ALA A 119 -1.19 -9.77 -2.49
N VAL A 120 -1.54 -10.17 -1.26
CA VAL A 120 -1.21 -11.49 -0.71
C VAL A 120 -2.48 -12.30 -0.66
N THR A 121 -2.57 -13.38 -1.44
CA THR A 121 -3.70 -14.31 -1.42
C THR A 121 -3.28 -15.64 -0.82
N SER A 122 -4.18 -16.27 -0.06
CA SER A 122 -3.94 -17.61 0.46
C SER A 122 -4.29 -18.66 -0.59
N ASN A 123 -3.40 -19.63 -0.79
CA ASN A 123 -3.61 -20.81 -1.61
C ASN A 123 -4.15 -22.00 -0.79
N ALA A 124 -4.42 -21.81 0.51
CA ALA A 124 -4.97 -22.85 1.35
C ALA A 124 -6.36 -23.23 0.82
N PRO A 125 -6.67 -24.54 0.72
CA PRO A 125 -8.02 -24.97 0.40
C PRO A 125 -8.98 -24.38 1.42
N ASP A 126 -10.15 -23.95 0.96
CA ASP A 126 -11.25 -23.57 1.86
C ASP A 126 -11.43 -24.69 2.88
N LYS A 127 -11.30 -24.38 4.17
CA LYS A 127 -11.72 -25.33 5.20
C LYS A 127 -13.20 -25.58 4.96
N GLU A 128 -13.60 -26.83 4.69
CA GLU A 128 -15.01 -27.19 4.56
C GLU A 128 -15.79 -26.65 5.77
N GLY A 129 -16.79 -25.81 5.52
CA GLY A 129 -17.63 -25.23 6.55
C GLY A 129 -17.24 -23.85 7.08
N CYS A 130 -16.20 -23.18 6.55
CA CYS A 130 -15.97 -21.76 6.87
C CYS A 130 -17.04 -20.91 6.17
N ALA A 131 -17.97 -20.32 6.94
CA ALA A 131 -19.04 -19.47 6.43
C ALA A 131 -18.54 -18.23 5.66
N ASP A 132 -17.25 -17.92 5.80
CA ASP A 132 -16.56 -16.77 5.21
C ASP A 132 -15.80 -17.09 3.92
N SER A 133 -15.84 -18.33 3.41
CA SER A 133 -15.39 -18.57 2.04
C SER A 133 -16.41 -17.93 1.09
N PRO A 134 -16.01 -16.97 0.24
CA PRO A 134 -16.91 -16.48 -0.80
C PRO A 134 -17.24 -17.68 -1.68
N ARG A 135 -18.48 -18.18 -1.58
CA ARG A 135 -18.99 -19.25 -2.42
C ARG A 135 -18.72 -18.89 -3.88
N GLY A 136 -17.71 -19.53 -4.46
CA GLY A 136 -17.35 -19.37 -5.86
C GLY A 136 -16.92 -17.96 -6.24
N SER A 137 -15.63 -17.65 -6.07
CA SER A 137 -15.00 -16.68 -6.97
C SER A 137 -15.08 -17.24 -8.39
N THR A 138 -15.93 -16.64 -9.22
CA THR A 138 -16.08 -16.94 -10.66
C THR A 138 -15.04 -16.23 -11.52
N LEU A 139 -13.96 -15.71 -10.90
CA LEU A 139 -12.81 -15.22 -11.66
C LEU A 139 -12.07 -16.41 -12.28
N PRO A 140 -11.63 -16.31 -13.55
CA PRO A 140 -11.07 -17.43 -14.32
C PRO A 140 -9.73 -17.96 -13.80
N ASN A 141 -9.22 -17.41 -12.69
CA ASN A 141 -7.96 -17.76 -12.06
C ASN A 141 -8.29 -18.17 -10.62
N LYS A 142 -7.99 -19.41 -10.27
CA LYS A 142 -8.31 -20.08 -8.99
C LYS A 142 -7.45 -19.54 -7.83
N GLU A 143 -7.41 -18.22 -7.67
CA GLU A 143 -6.72 -17.53 -6.59
C GLU A 143 -7.61 -17.53 -5.35
N GLY A 144 -7.04 -17.86 -4.19
CA GLY A 144 -7.80 -17.85 -2.97
C GLY A 144 -7.96 -16.44 -2.38
N PRO A 145 -8.70 -16.31 -1.27
CA PRO A 145 -8.99 -15.04 -0.61
C PRO A 145 -7.73 -14.19 -0.29
N LEU A 146 -7.84 -12.88 -0.49
CA LEU A 146 -6.86 -11.88 -0.04
C LEU A 146 -6.71 -11.96 1.48
N VAL A 147 -5.46 -12.09 1.93
CA VAL A 147 -5.08 -12.14 3.35
C VAL A 147 -4.24 -10.95 3.78
N GLY A 148 -3.81 -10.08 2.87
CA GLY A 148 -3.05 -8.88 3.21
C GLY A 148 -2.50 -8.18 1.98
N CYS A 149 -1.72 -7.13 2.19
CA CYS A 149 -0.96 -6.47 1.15
C CYS A 149 0.45 -6.14 1.64
N VAL A 150 1.36 -6.09 0.67
CA VAL A 150 2.78 -5.76 0.85
C VAL A 150 3.11 -4.55 0.00
N PHE A 151 3.95 -3.67 0.54
CA PHE A 151 4.43 -2.50 -0.17
C PHE A 151 5.94 -2.42 -0.09
N LEU A 152 6.60 -2.34 -1.24
CA LEU A 152 8.04 -2.12 -1.39
C LEU A 152 8.24 -0.71 -1.93
N PHE A 153 8.75 0.17 -1.08
CA PHE A 153 8.98 1.58 -1.40
C PHE A 153 10.46 1.93 -1.39
N PRO A 154 10.89 2.93 -2.20
CA PRO A 154 12.17 3.57 -2.02
C PRO A 154 12.30 4.04 -0.57
N ALA A 155 13.42 3.72 0.08
CA ALA A 155 13.63 4.16 1.45
C ALA A 155 13.67 5.69 1.53
N THR A 156 13.02 6.24 2.55
CA THR A 156 12.99 7.67 2.81
C THR A 156 14.13 8.11 3.74
N LYS A 157 14.60 7.17 4.58
CA LYS A 157 15.72 7.35 5.52
C LYS A 157 17.04 6.87 4.93
N ILE A 158 18.15 7.44 5.41
CA ILE A 158 19.49 6.96 5.02
C ILE A 158 19.75 5.54 5.58
N GLY A 159 20.64 4.79 4.92
CA GLY A 159 21.10 3.47 5.38
C GLY A 159 20.28 2.28 4.89
N PHE A 160 19.21 2.52 4.13
CA PHE A 160 18.36 1.49 3.51
C PHE A 160 18.11 1.81 2.05
N ASP A 161 17.98 0.80 1.21
CA ASP A 161 17.58 0.92 -0.19
C ASP A 161 16.05 0.92 -0.32
N ALA A 162 15.39 0.09 0.49
CA ALA A 162 13.95 -0.10 0.48
C ALA A 162 13.34 -0.02 1.88
N GLU A 163 12.10 0.46 1.95
CA GLU A 163 11.20 0.32 3.10
C GLU A 163 10.07 -0.64 2.71
N VAL A 164 9.88 -1.68 3.52
CA VAL A 164 8.87 -2.71 3.28
C VAL A 164 7.79 -2.67 4.35
N PHE A 165 6.55 -2.52 3.91
CA PHE A 165 5.36 -2.51 4.76
C PHE A 165 4.50 -3.73 4.47
N LEU A 166 3.91 -4.29 5.51
CA LEU A 166 3.02 -5.44 5.45
C LEU A 166 1.87 -5.21 6.42
N TRP A 167 0.65 -5.41 5.96
CA TRP A 167 -0.51 -5.64 6.80
C TRP A 167 -1.21 -6.92 6.37
N VAL A 168 -1.80 -7.60 7.35
CA VAL A 168 -2.59 -8.81 7.19
C VAL A 168 -4.01 -8.50 7.65
N THR A 169 -5.01 -9.07 6.99
CA THR A 169 -6.41 -8.78 7.32
C THR A 169 -6.87 -9.46 8.61
N GLU A 170 -7.65 -8.74 9.40
CA GLU A 170 -8.34 -9.23 10.60
C GLU A 170 -9.49 -10.20 10.27
N ARG A 171 -9.87 -10.40 8.98
CA ARG A 171 -11.01 -11.25 8.58
C ARG A 171 -10.94 -12.69 9.07
N ARG A 172 -9.76 -13.19 9.48
CA ARG A 172 -9.58 -14.58 9.90
C ARG A 172 -9.24 -14.65 11.38
N SER A 173 -10.27 -14.88 12.19
CA SER A 173 -10.21 -15.66 13.43
C SER A 173 -9.55 -15.02 14.66
N ALA A 174 -9.62 -15.78 15.77
CA ALA A 174 -9.14 -15.45 17.11
C ALA A 174 -7.68 -14.89 17.13
N PRO A 175 -7.32 -14.07 18.14
CA PRO A 175 -6.04 -13.34 18.17
C PRO A 175 -4.78 -14.16 17.88
N GLN A 176 -4.79 -15.45 18.24
CA GLN A 176 -3.67 -16.35 18.02
C GLN A 176 -3.49 -16.74 16.54
N GLU A 177 -4.57 -17.03 15.82
CA GLU A 177 -4.51 -17.37 14.39
C GLU A 177 -4.05 -16.17 13.56
N ALA A 178 -4.50 -14.96 13.91
CA ALA A 178 -4.06 -13.71 13.27
C ALA A 178 -2.55 -13.49 13.47
N THR A 179 -2.03 -13.76 14.67
CA THR A 179 -0.60 -13.62 14.98
C THR A 179 0.25 -14.63 14.20
N GLU A 180 -0.20 -15.88 14.10
CA GLU A 180 0.49 -16.93 13.34
C GLU A 180 0.48 -16.65 11.83
N LEU A 181 -0.64 -16.16 11.30
CA LEU A 181 -0.76 -15.74 9.90
C LEU A 181 0.19 -14.58 9.59
N ASP A 182 0.21 -13.53 10.41
CA ASP A 182 1.10 -12.39 10.25
C ASP A 182 2.58 -12.82 10.25
N ALA A 183 2.98 -13.62 11.24
CA ALA A 183 4.35 -14.14 11.32
C ALA A 183 4.72 -15.04 10.12
N SER A 184 3.76 -15.81 9.60
CA SER A 184 3.98 -16.69 8.44
C SER A 184 4.16 -15.90 7.14
N VAL A 185 3.27 -14.94 6.88
CA VAL A 185 3.34 -14.06 5.71
C VAL A 185 4.61 -13.20 5.77
N GLU A 186 4.96 -12.66 6.94
CA GLU A 186 6.17 -11.87 7.12
C GLU A 186 7.44 -12.66 6.81
N ARG A 187 7.53 -13.92 7.28
CA ARG A 187 8.68 -14.79 6.98
C ARG A 187 8.84 -15.01 5.48
N THR A 188 7.73 -15.35 4.82
CA THR A 188 7.71 -15.59 3.36
C THR A 188 8.15 -14.35 2.60
N LEU A 189 7.61 -13.19 2.98
CA LEU A 189 7.97 -11.90 2.40
C LEU A 189 9.46 -11.59 2.55
N ARG A 190 10.03 -11.76 3.75
CA ARG A 190 11.45 -11.49 4.01
C ARG A 190 12.36 -12.36 3.14
N GLN A 191 12.05 -13.65 3.05
CA GLN A 191 12.81 -14.59 2.22
C GLN A 191 12.73 -14.21 0.73
N TRP A 192 11.54 -13.84 0.25
CA TRP A 192 11.36 -13.40 -1.13
C TRP A 192 12.12 -12.09 -1.42
N VAL A 193 12.01 -11.09 -0.55
CA VAL A 193 12.75 -9.82 -0.69
C VAL A 193 14.25 -10.07 -0.72
N GLN A 194 14.77 -10.90 0.20
CA GLN A 194 16.21 -11.20 0.26
C GLN A 194 16.73 -11.97 -0.96
N SER A 195 15.93 -12.86 -1.55
CA SER A 195 16.40 -13.76 -2.61
C SER A 195 16.14 -13.24 -4.02
N ALA A 196 15.10 -12.43 -4.22
CA ALA A 196 14.63 -12.04 -5.55
C ALA A 196 14.81 -10.54 -5.86
N TRP A 197 15.02 -9.68 -4.85
CA TRP A 197 15.11 -8.23 -5.06
C TRP A 197 16.56 -7.72 -4.96
N PRO A 198 16.91 -6.62 -5.64
CA PRO A 198 18.28 -6.15 -5.77
C PRO A 198 18.73 -5.28 -4.59
N PHE A 199 18.08 -5.40 -3.43
CA PHE A 199 18.31 -4.52 -2.28
C PHE A 199 19.41 -5.10 -1.39
N GLU A 200 20.38 -4.27 -0.99
CA GLU A 200 21.42 -4.68 -0.04
C GLU A 200 20.93 -4.46 1.41
N SER A 201 20.20 -3.37 1.65
CA SER A 201 19.69 -3.02 2.97
C SER A 201 18.20 -2.68 2.92
N VAL A 202 17.38 -3.38 3.71
CA VAL A 202 15.93 -3.23 3.73
C VAL A 202 15.44 -2.88 5.13
N ALA A 203 14.67 -1.80 5.25
CA ALA A 203 13.96 -1.46 6.47
C ALA A 203 12.58 -2.14 6.48
N TYR A 204 12.18 -2.59 7.67
CA TYR A 204 10.83 -3.07 7.97
C TYR A 204 10.28 -2.24 9.15
N PRO A 205 9.87 -0.98 8.91
CA PRO A 205 9.40 -0.08 9.95
C PRO A 205 8.23 -0.66 10.75
N GLY A 206 8.25 -0.47 12.06
CA GLY A 206 7.24 -1.02 12.97
C GLY A 206 7.36 -2.51 13.27
N ARG A 207 8.14 -3.27 12.48
CA ARG A 207 8.35 -4.72 12.65
C ARG A 207 9.76 -5.05 13.15
N VAL A 208 10.81 -4.64 12.44
CA VAL A 208 12.21 -4.80 12.89
C VAL A 208 12.71 -3.53 13.51
N GLN A 209 12.62 -2.42 12.79
CA GLN A 209 12.95 -1.12 13.33
C GLN A 209 11.69 -0.51 13.94
N CYS A 210 11.65 -0.33 15.26
CA CYS A 210 10.53 0.35 15.88
C CYS A 210 10.41 1.79 15.33
N TRP A 211 9.19 2.32 15.28
CA TRP A 211 8.91 3.61 14.67
C TRP A 211 9.68 4.77 15.32
N THR A 212 9.92 4.72 16.63
CA THR A 212 10.75 5.70 17.34
C THR A 212 12.20 5.68 16.88
N ALA A 213 12.75 4.52 16.52
CA ALA A 213 14.09 4.42 15.95
C ALA A 213 14.11 4.96 14.51
N MET A 214 13.12 4.58 13.69
CA MET A 214 12.98 5.10 12.32
C MET A 214 12.87 6.63 12.27
N ALA A 215 12.11 7.23 13.19
CA ALA A 215 11.93 8.68 13.25
C ALA A 215 13.24 9.45 13.51
N LYS A 216 14.19 8.84 14.23
CA LYS A 216 15.48 9.46 14.57
C LYS A 216 16.49 9.41 13.41
N LEU A 217 16.28 8.56 12.41
CA LEU A 217 17.15 8.49 11.25
C LEU A 217 16.96 9.75 10.38
N PRO A 218 18.06 10.31 9.83
CA PRO A 218 17.94 11.44 8.92
C PRO A 218 17.34 10.99 7.59
N TRP A 219 16.62 11.91 6.96
CA TRP A 219 16.04 11.72 5.63
C TRP A 219 17.14 11.66 4.57
N ARG A 220 16.87 10.97 3.47
CA ARG A 220 17.67 11.10 2.26
C ARG A 220 17.60 12.55 1.74
N SER A 221 18.70 13.06 1.22
CA SER A 221 18.80 14.43 0.73
C SER A 221 17.96 14.70 -0.52
N GLU A 222 17.70 13.66 -1.33
CA GLU A 222 16.84 13.74 -2.50
C GLU A 222 15.48 13.11 -2.20
N PRO A 223 14.37 13.83 -2.44
CA PRO A 223 13.05 13.24 -2.34
C PRO A 223 12.87 12.14 -3.39
N VAL A 224 12.13 11.10 -3.03
CA VAL A 224 11.95 9.91 -3.87
C VAL A 224 10.82 10.17 -4.89
N PRO A 225 10.97 9.72 -6.14
CA PRO A 225 9.93 9.88 -7.14
C PRO A 225 8.76 8.94 -6.81
N ARG A 226 7.60 9.53 -6.51
CA ARG A 226 6.34 8.85 -6.18
C ARG A 226 5.18 9.65 -6.74
N ILE A 227 4.03 9.01 -6.94
CA ILE A 227 2.82 9.72 -7.34
C ILE A 227 2.14 10.22 -6.06
N ALA A 228 2.40 11.47 -5.66
CA ALA A 228 1.76 12.04 -4.47
C ALA A 228 0.41 12.67 -4.80
N LEU A 229 -0.68 12.13 -4.24
CA LEU A 229 -2.05 12.64 -4.42
C LEU A 229 -2.53 13.52 -3.27
N ASP A 230 -1.89 13.40 -2.11
CA ASP A 230 -2.25 14.12 -0.90
C ASP A 230 -1.00 14.41 -0.05
N ALA A 231 -1.18 15.25 0.97
CA ALA A 231 -0.11 15.61 1.90
C ALA A 231 0.42 14.40 2.68
N GLN A 232 -0.42 13.39 2.94
CA GLN A 232 -0.01 12.17 3.64
C GLN A 232 1.00 11.40 2.80
N THR A 233 0.77 11.24 1.51
CA THR A 233 1.67 10.60 0.55
C THR A 233 2.98 11.38 0.43
N VAL A 234 2.94 12.71 0.47
CA VAL A 234 4.15 13.56 0.46
C VAL A 234 4.99 13.36 1.72
N ILE A 235 4.34 13.40 2.90
CA ILE A 235 5.02 13.36 4.19
C ILE A 235 5.53 11.94 4.49
N MET A 236 4.68 10.93 4.34
CA MET A 236 5.00 9.53 4.68
C MET A 236 6.07 8.95 3.77
N HIS A 237 6.09 9.33 2.49
CA HIS A 237 7.04 8.78 1.53
C HIS A 237 8.16 9.73 1.19
N HIS A 238 8.29 10.88 1.87
CA HIS A 238 9.26 11.92 1.50
C HIS A 238 9.26 12.14 -0.03
N ALA A 239 8.06 12.16 -0.60
CA ALA A 239 7.88 12.11 -2.04
C ALA A 239 8.23 13.47 -2.65
N ARG A 240 8.88 13.44 -3.81
CA ARG A 240 8.98 14.62 -4.66
C ARG A 240 7.57 14.94 -5.15
N GLY A 241 6.93 15.94 -4.55
CA GLY A 241 5.60 16.40 -4.92
C GLY A 241 5.62 17.05 -6.30
N HIS A 242 5.66 16.25 -7.37
CA HIS A 242 5.44 16.76 -8.72
C HIS A 242 4.01 17.35 -8.77
N GLY A 243 3.91 18.67 -8.93
CA GLY A 243 2.64 19.40 -8.96
C GLY A 243 1.98 19.69 -7.61
N LEU A 244 2.60 19.36 -6.47
CA LEU A 244 2.16 19.86 -5.15
C LEU A 244 3.12 20.96 -4.68
N ALA A 245 2.59 22.02 -4.09
CA ALA A 245 3.41 22.89 -3.27
C ALA A 245 4.10 22.00 -2.22
N THR A 246 5.44 21.92 -2.27
CA THR A 246 6.20 21.19 -1.26
C THR A 246 5.79 21.75 0.10
N PRO A 247 5.14 20.96 0.98
CA PRO A 247 4.95 21.41 2.34
C PRO A 247 6.34 21.67 2.90
N ARG A 248 6.53 22.84 3.54
CA ARG A 248 7.79 23.10 4.23
C ARG A 248 8.03 21.93 5.18
N PRO A 249 9.23 21.30 5.19
CA PRO A 249 9.53 20.32 6.21
C PRO A 249 9.23 20.97 7.58
N PHE A 250 8.66 20.20 8.51
CA PHE A 250 8.51 20.64 9.89
C PHE A 250 9.87 21.18 10.35
N THR A 251 9.99 22.51 10.37
CA THR A 251 11.08 23.17 11.06
C THR A 251 10.90 22.72 12.50
N SER A 252 11.89 22.01 13.04
CA SER A 252 12.07 21.87 14.47
C SER A 252 11.68 23.22 15.08
N VAL A 253 10.62 23.21 15.89
CA VAL A 253 10.34 24.32 16.78
C VAL A 253 11.54 24.33 17.72
N ALA A 254 12.49 25.21 17.40
CA ALA A 254 13.56 25.54 18.30
C ALA A 254 12.93 26.39 19.42
N ARG A 255 12.82 25.75 20.58
CA ARG A 255 12.41 26.24 21.90
C ARG A 255 10.91 26.40 22.16
#